data_AF-A0A7K2T734-F1
#
_entry.id   AF-A0A7K2T734-F1
#
_cell.length_a   1.000
_cell.length_b   1.000
_cell.length_c   1.000
_cell.angle_alpha   90.00
_cell.angle_beta   90.00
_cell.angle_gamma   90.00
#
_symmetry.space_group_name_H-M   'P 1'
#
loop_
_entity.id
_entity.type
_entity.pdbx_description
1 polymer ?
#
loop_
_entity_poly.entity_id
_entity_poly.type
_entity_poly.pdbx_seq_one_letter_code
_entity_poly.pdbx_strand_id
1 'polypeptide(L)'
;MTGETVVYTCMVGCTLDHSHEVGRRVFREDIWCWFWDEPLTLPVDESGVPEEFSVLSTVIKVEPWSPQVAHRLPFAVIELVDDHFIDGLDPDGLETVISTLAGRLEQMRATHRRLVKAREGYGQP
;
A
#
# COMPACT_ATOMS: atom_id res chain seq x y z
N MET A 1 -15.42 -6.66 -24.92
CA MET A 1 -14.62 -7.82 -24.47
C MET A 1 -14.31 -8.69 -25.67
N THR A 2 -13.02 -8.86 -26.01
CA THR A 2 -12.58 -9.69 -27.14
C THR A 2 -12.52 -11.19 -26.81
N GLY A 3 -12.60 -11.56 -25.52
CA GLY A 3 -12.52 -12.96 -25.05
C GLY A 3 -11.11 -13.55 -25.15
N GLU A 4 -10.11 -12.70 -25.34
CA GLU A 4 -8.71 -13.07 -25.49
C GLU A 4 -8.11 -13.55 -24.16
N THR A 5 -7.37 -14.66 -24.21
CA THR A 5 -6.58 -15.14 -23.08
C THR A 5 -5.29 -14.33 -22.99
N VAL A 6 -5.05 -13.72 -21.84
CA VAL A 6 -3.81 -12.99 -21.55
C VAL A 6 -2.99 -13.71 -20.48
N VAL A 7 -1.67 -13.66 -20.61
CA VAL A 7 -0.73 -14.16 -19.60
C VAL A 7 -0.17 -12.96 -18.84
N TYR A 8 -0.18 -13.05 -17.51
CA TYR A 8 0.30 -12.02 -16.62
C TYR A 8 1.14 -12.63 -15.50
N THR A 9 2.25 -11.96 -15.17
CA THR A 9 3.12 -12.34 -14.06
C THR A 9 2.86 -11.39 -12.90
N CYS A 10 2.39 -11.96 -11.78
CA CYS A 10 2.12 -11.23 -10.55
C CYS A 10 3.38 -10.50 -10.05
N MET A 11 3.21 -9.29 -9.52
CA MET A 11 4.30 -8.56 -8.88
C MET A 11 4.89 -9.38 -7.73
N VAL A 12 6.21 -9.48 -7.66
CA VAL A 12 6.90 -10.12 -6.54
C VAL A 12 6.50 -9.45 -5.22
N GLY A 13 6.01 -10.26 -4.28
CA GLY A 13 5.52 -9.78 -2.99
C GLY A 13 4.07 -9.33 -2.98
N CYS A 14 3.29 -9.48 -4.06
CA CYS A 14 1.86 -9.22 -4.01
C CYS A 14 1.18 -9.99 -2.85
N THR A 15 0.32 -9.30 -2.09
CA THR A 15 -0.46 -9.85 -0.97
C THR A 15 -1.88 -10.23 -1.36
N LEU A 16 -2.31 -9.93 -2.60
CA LEU A 16 -3.61 -10.34 -3.12
C LEU A 16 -3.58 -11.78 -3.64
N ASP A 17 -4.69 -12.49 -3.44
CA ASP A 17 -4.93 -13.78 -4.05
C ASP A 17 -5.57 -13.60 -5.44
N HIS A 18 -4.79 -13.92 -6.48
CA HIS A 18 -5.23 -13.88 -7.88
C HIS A 18 -5.75 -15.23 -8.41
N SER A 19 -5.90 -16.24 -7.56
CA SER A 19 -6.33 -17.58 -7.98
C SER A 19 -7.77 -17.58 -8.51
N HIS A 20 -8.60 -16.64 -8.05
CA HIS A 20 -10.00 -16.54 -8.41
C HIS A 20 -10.24 -15.99 -9.82
N GLU A 21 -9.28 -15.26 -10.38
CA GLU A 21 -9.32 -14.64 -11.70
C GLU A 21 -8.85 -15.61 -12.80
N VAL A 22 -8.08 -16.63 -12.44
CA VAL A 22 -7.56 -17.63 -13.38
C VAL A 22 -8.70 -18.41 -14.04
N GLY A 23 -8.74 -18.39 -15.37
CA GLY A 23 -9.73 -19.12 -16.16
C GLY A 23 -11.12 -18.48 -16.18
N ARG A 24 -11.30 -17.29 -15.59
CA ARG A 24 -12.56 -16.53 -15.62
C ARG A 24 -12.52 -15.41 -16.64
N ARG A 25 -13.70 -15.00 -17.08
CA ARG A 25 -13.87 -13.75 -17.85
C ARG A 25 -13.91 -12.59 -16.86
N VAL A 26 -12.81 -11.83 -16.82
CA VAL A 26 -12.68 -10.61 -16.03
C VAL A 26 -12.28 -9.46 -16.96
N PHE A 27 -12.56 -8.22 -16.58
CA PHE A 27 -11.93 -7.09 -17.26
C PHE A 27 -10.46 -7.07 -16.86
N ARG A 28 -9.57 -6.92 -17.85
CA ARG A 28 -8.12 -6.89 -17.59
C ARG A 28 -7.73 -5.73 -16.68
N GLU A 29 -8.48 -4.64 -16.74
CA GLU A 29 -8.30 -3.47 -15.88
C GLU A 29 -8.61 -3.76 -14.40
N ASP A 30 -9.37 -4.82 -14.10
CA ASP A 30 -9.66 -5.26 -12.73
C ASP A 30 -8.55 -6.14 -12.13
N ILE A 31 -7.54 -6.50 -12.93
CA ILE A 31 -6.37 -7.26 -12.46
C ILE A 31 -5.28 -6.25 -12.08
N TRP A 32 -4.89 -6.22 -10.81
CA TRP A 32 -3.84 -5.35 -10.28
C TRP A 32 -3.15 -6.05 -9.12
N CYS A 33 -1.87 -5.78 -8.91
CA CYS A 33 -1.16 -6.28 -7.75
C CYS A 33 -1.03 -5.21 -6.68
N TRP A 34 -0.98 -5.67 -5.43
CA TRP A 34 -0.85 -4.80 -4.27
C TRP A 34 0.02 -5.48 -3.24
N PHE A 35 0.90 -4.70 -2.63
CA PHE A 35 1.66 -5.06 -1.46
C PHE A 35 1.42 -4.03 -0.36
N TRP A 36 1.04 -4.48 0.82
CA TRP A 36 0.99 -3.69 2.03
C TRP A 36 1.93 -4.29 3.08
N ASP A 37 2.56 -3.43 3.89
CA ASP A 37 3.13 -3.83 5.17
C ASP A 37 2.02 -3.81 6.25
N GLU A 38 2.32 -4.29 7.47
CA GLU A 38 1.37 -4.27 8.58
C GLU A 38 0.78 -2.86 8.80
N PRO A 39 -0.55 -2.73 8.90
CA PRO A 39 -1.18 -1.46 9.19
C PRO A 39 -0.81 -1.03 10.61
N LEU A 40 -0.48 0.26 10.76
CA LEU A 40 -0.26 0.89 12.06
C LEU A 40 -1.48 1.74 12.37
N THR A 41 -2.11 1.49 13.51
CA THR A 41 -3.17 2.34 14.05
C THR A 41 -2.65 3.16 15.23
N LEU A 42 -3.15 4.38 15.37
CA LEU A 42 -2.99 5.17 16.59
C LEU A 42 -4.37 5.54 17.14
N PRO A 43 -4.52 5.64 18.47
CA PRO A 43 -5.72 6.19 19.07
C PRO A 43 -5.80 7.68 18.75
N VAL A 44 -6.78 8.06 17.93
CA VAL A 44 -7.09 9.46 17.62
C VAL A 44 -8.43 9.79 18.26
N ASP A 45 -8.53 10.96 18.87
CA ASP A 45 -9.79 11.46 19.40
C ASP A 45 -10.37 12.57 18.49
N GLU A 46 -11.33 12.20 17.64
CA GLU A 46 -12.09 13.17 16.83
C GLU A 46 -13.41 13.63 17.49
N SER A 47 -13.92 12.90 18.48
CA SER A 47 -15.31 13.03 18.95
C SER A 47 -15.49 13.10 20.48
N GLY A 48 -14.38 13.14 21.23
CA GLY A 48 -14.31 12.98 22.69
C GLY A 48 -14.15 11.53 23.16
N VAL A 49 -13.94 10.59 22.23
CA VAL A 49 -13.65 9.17 22.48
C VAL A 49 -12.53 8.73 21.52
N PRO A 50 -11.41 8.17 22.03
CA PRO A 50 -10.35 7.67 21.17
C PRO A 50 -10.80 6.48 20.30
N GLU A 51 -10.55 6.57 19.00
CA GLU A 51 -10.75 5.51 18.01
C GLU A 51 -9.42 5.13 17.33
N GLU A 52 -9.26 3.87 16.93
CA GLU A 52 -8.05 3.39 16.25
C GLU A 52 -8.07 3.79 14.77
N PHE A 53 -7.25 4.78 14.40
CA PHE A 53 -7.12 5.25 13.02
C PHE A 53 -5.81 4.79 12.39
N SER A 54 -5.86 4.37 11.13
CA SER A 54 -4.66 4.02 10.37
C SER A 54 -3.82 5.28 10.12
N VAL A 55 -2.57 5.28 10.56
CA VAL A 55 -1.69 6.45 10.41
C VAL A 55 -0.62 6.18 9.37
N LEU A 56 -0.59 7.04 8.36
CA LEU A 56 0.46 7.13 7.34
C LEU A 56 0.77 5.78 6.70
N SER A 57 -0.18 5.27 5.89
CA SER A 57 0.01 4.02 5.16
C SER A 57 0.82 4.24 3.87
N THR A 58 1.69 3.30 3.51
CA THR A 58 2.34 3.29 2.19
C THR A 58 2.20 1.90 1.60
N VAL A 59 1.66 1.84 0.38
CA VAL A 59 1.43 0.60 -0.34
C VAL A 59 2.10 0.66 -1.71
N ILE A 60 2.53 -0.49 -2.23
CA ILE A 60 3.03 -0.61 -3.59
C ILE A 60 1.92 -1.23 -4.44
N LYS A 61 1.54 -0.55 -5.51
CA LYS A 61 0.52 -1.01 -6.45
C LYS A 61 1.11 -1.14 -7.85
N VAL A 62 0.55 -2.06 -8.63
CA VAL A 62 0.77 -2.20 -10.07
C VAL A 62 -0.57 -2.42 -10.75
N GLU A 63 -0.83 -1.69 -11.83
CA GLU A 63 -2.01 -1.84 -12.67
C GLU A 63 -1.55 -2.15 -14.11
N PRO A 64 -1.35 -3.43 -14.48
CA PRO A 64 -0.66 -3.80 -15.72
C PRO A 64 -1.34 -3.28 -17.00
N TRP A 65 -2.66 -3.11 -16.95
CA TRP A 65 -3.47 -2.62 -18.07
C TRP A 65 -4.02 -1.21 -17.86
N SER A 66 -3.50 -0.46 -16.89
CA SER A 66 -3.98 0.90 -16.61
C SER A 66 -3.94 1.78 -17.86
N PRO A 67 -4.93 2.65 -18.10
CA PRO A 67 -4.84 3.67 -19.14
C PRO A 67 -3.69 4.66 -18.86
N GLN A 68 -3.27 4.80 -17.60
CA GLN A 68 -2.13 5.61 -17.20
C GLN A 68 -0.85 4.78 -17.28
N VAL A 69 0.01 5.08 -18.27
CA VAL A 69 1.24 4.29 -18.53
C VAL A 69 2.14 4.20 -17.30
N ALA A 70 2.19 5.25 -16.47
CA ALA A 70 2.99 5.28 -15.25
C ALA A 70 2.57 4.21 -14.22
N HIS A 71 1.29 3.82 -14.18
CA HIS A 71 0.75 2.83 -13.24
C HIS A 71 0.99 1.38 -13.69
N ARG A 72 1.41 1.18 -14.95
CA ARG A 72 1.75 -0.16 -15.47
C ARG A 72 3.05 -0.70 -14.89
N LEU A 73 3.82 0.14 -14.21
CA LEU A 73 4.99 -0.22 -13.42
C LEU A 73 4.66 -0.04 -11.94
N PRO A 74 5.37 -0.73 -11.02
CA PRO A 74 5.22 -0.52 -9.59
C PRO A 74 5.31 0.96 -9.22
N PHE A 75 4.32 1.42 -8.45
CA PHE A 75 4.21 2.78 -7.91
C PHE A 75 3.73 2.74 -6.45
N ALA A 76 4.02 3.81 -5.71
CA ALA A 76 3.59 3.95 -4.32
C ALA A 76 2.30 4.77 -4.21
N VAL A 77 1.42 4.36 -3.30
CA VAL A 77 0.28 5.17 -2.83
C VAL A 77 0.49 5.42 -1.35
N ILE A 78 0.28 6.68 -0.93
CA ILE A 78 0.40 7.10 0.46
C ILE A 78 -0.98 7.53 0.94
N GLU A 79 -1.40 6.98 2.07
CA GLU A 79 -2.58 7.44 2.80
C GLU A 79 -2.15 8.56 3.75
N LEU A 80 -2.77 9.73 3.61
CA LEU A 80 -2.56 10.88 4.48
C LEU A 80 -3.80 11.03 5.36
N VAL A 81 -3.58 11.12 6.68
CA VAL A 81 -4.65 11.43 7.65
C VAL A 81 -4.69 12.95 7.78
N ASP A 82 -5.86 13.56 7.52
CA ASP A 82 -6.07 15.01 7.65
C ASP A 82 -6.98 15.31 8.85
N ASP A 83 -6.71 16.39 9.57
CA ASP A 83 -7.51 16.90 10.71
C ASP A 83 -7.68 16.02 11.98
N HIS A 84 -6.82 15.02 12.19
CA HIS A 84 -6.86 14.13 13.37
C HIS A 84 -5.90 14.57 14.49
N PHE A 85 -6.39 14.66 15.73
CA PHE A 85 -5.58 15.06 16.90
C PHE A 85 -5.43 13.91 17.91
N ILE A 86 -4.22 13.76 18.45
CA ILE A 86 -3.98 12.95 19.65
C ILE A 86 -3.92 13.95 20.82
N ASP A 87 -4.95 13.96 21.67
CA ASP A 87 -5.06 14.91 22.77
C ASP A 87 -4.45 14.34 24.08
N GLY A 88 -4.04 15.24 24.98
CA GLY A 88 -3.66 14.88 26.35
C GLY A 88 -2.36 14.10 26.52
N LEU A 89 -1.42 14.16 25.56
CA LEU A 89 -0.14 13.45 25.66
C LEU A 89 0.76 14.06 26.76
N ASP A 90 1.19 13.20 27.70
CA ASP A 90 2.30 13.50 28.61
C ASP A 90 3.66 13.25 27.90
N PRO A 91 4.81 13.58 28.51
CA PRO A 91 6.11 13.42 27.86
C PRO A 91 6.41 11.99 27.38
N ASP A 92 6.02 10.97 28.15
CA ASP A 92 6.25 9.56 27.80
C ASP A 92 5.32 9.12 26.65
N GLY A 93 4.08 9.63 26.65
CA GLY A 93 3.12 9.46 25.56
C GLY A 93 3.61 10.10 24.26
N LEU A 94 4.16 11.31 24.32
CA LEU A 94 4.76 11.96 23.16
C LEU A 94 5.98 11.20 22.63
N GLU A 95 6.87 10.72 23.51
CA GLU A 95 8.03 9.91 23.12
C GLU A 95 7.60 8.60 22.43
N THR A 96 6.52 7.99 22.90
CA THR A 96 5.92 6.80 22.28
C THR A 96 5.42 7.10 20.87
N VAL A 97 4.71 8.22 20.68
CA VAL A 97 4.25 8.66 19.35
C VAL A 97 5.43 8.93 18.42
N ILE A 98 6.46 9.65 18.90
CA ILE A 98 7.68 9.94 18.13
C ILE A 98 8.37 8.66 17.68
N SER A 99 8.59 7.72 18.61
CA SER A 99 9.22 6.43 18.33
C SER A 99 8.43 5.62 17.30
N THR A 100 7.11 5.63 17.43
CA THR A 100 6.20 4.93 16.51
C THR A 100 6.25 5.52 15.10
N LEU A 101 6.20 6.85 14.98
CA LEU A 101 6.31 7.55 13.70
C LEU A 101 7.70 7.39 13.07
N ALA A 102 8.76 7.38 13.88
CA ALA A 102 10.12 7.11 13.41
C ALA A 102 10.25 5.69 12.85
N GLY A 103 9.68 4.69 13.54
CA GLY A 103 9.56 3.33 13.02
C GLY A 103 8.81 3.29 11.68
N ARG A 104 7.74 4.08 11.54
CA ARG A 104 6.98 4.17 10.29
C ARG A 104 7.78 4.81 9.17
N LEU A 105 8.54 5.86 9.44
CA LEU A 105 9.44 6.46 8.46
C LEU A 105 10.48 5.44 7.96
N GLU A 106 11.03 4.62 8.86
CA GLU A 106 11.95 3.55 8.46
C GLU A 106 11.28 2.47 7.61
N GLN A 107 10.02 2.11 7.92
CA GLN A 107 9.22 1.24 7.06
C GLN A 107 9.00 1.86 5.68
N MET A 108 8.62 3.14 5.57
CA MET A 108 8.48 3.83 4.28
C MET A 108 9.79 3.80 3.47
N ARG A 109 10.93 4.05 4.13
CA ARG A 109 12.25 3.95 3.49
C ARG A 109 12.52 2.52 2.99
N ALA A 110 12.11 1.50 3.75
CA ALA A 110 12.21 0.11 3.33
C ALA A 110 11.29 -0.20 2.14
N THR A 111 10.05 0.27 2.16
CA THR A 111 9.10 0.16 1.05
C THR A 111 9.61 0.84 -0.20
N HIS A 112 10.23 2.02 -0.08
CA HIS A 112 10.91 2.68 -1.21
C HIS A 112 12.04 1.81 -1.79
N ARG A 113 12.88 1.21 -0.95
CA ARG A 113 13.93 0.27 -1.42
C ARG A 113 13.33 -0.94 -2.13
N ARG A 114 12.24 -1.51 -1.60
CA ARG A 114 11.51 -2.62 -2.24
C ARG A 114 10.91 -2.20 -3.58
N LEU A 115 10.35 -0.99 -3.67
CA LEU A 115 9.81 -0.42 -4.90
C LEU A 115 10.89 -0.30 -5.98
N VAL A 116 12.06 0.25 -5.63
CA VAL A 116 13.20 0.36 -6.56
C VAL A 116 13.58 -1.03 -7.09
N LYS A 117 13.75 -2.00 -6.20
CA LYS A 117 14.08 -3.39 -6.57
C LYS A 117 12.98 -4.05 -7.42
N ALA A 118 11.71 -3.83 -7.07
CA ALA A 118 10.59 -4.36 -7.83
C ALA A 118 10.61 -3.81 -9.26
N ARG A 119 10.90 -2.50 -9.45
CA ARG A 119 11.02 -1.89 -10.78
C ARG A 119 12.20 -2.43 -11.59
N GLU A 120 13.31 -2.81 -10.96
CA GLU A 120 14.45 -3.41 -11.64
C GLU A 120 14.11 -4.80 -12.22
N GLY A 121 13.32 -5.61 -11.49
CA GLY A 121 12.95 -6.96 -11.93
C GLY A 121 11.63 -7.05 -12.71
N TYR A 122 10.81 -6.00 -12.71
CA TYR A 122 9.48 -6.03 -13.33
C TYR A 122 9.56 -5.94 -14.85
N GLY A 123 9.17 -7.00 -15.55
CA GLY A 123 9.23 -7.10 -17.02
C GLY A 123 10.50 -7.73 -17.57
N GLN A 124 11.41 -8.24 -16.72
CA GLN A 124 12.44 -9.18 -17.14
C GLN A 124 11.85 -10.61 -17.24
N PRO A 125 12.23 -11.39 -18.27
CA PRO A 125 11.67 -12.73 -18.51
C PRO A 125 12.01 -13.75 -17.43
#